data_AF-A0AAX4JU37-F1
#
_entry.id   AF-A0AAX4JU37-F1
#
_cell.length_a   1.000
_cell.length_b   1.000
_cell.length_c   1.000
_cell.angle_alpha   90.00
_cell.angle_beta   90.00
_cell.angle_gamma   90.00
#
_symmetry.space_group_name_H-M   'P 1'
#
loop_
_entity.id
_entity.type
_entity.pdbx_description
1 polymer ?
#
loop_
_entity_poly.entity_id
_entity_poly.type
_entity_poly.pdbx_seq_one_letter_code
_entity_poly.pdbx_strand_id
1 'polypeptide(L)'
;MSNHLQSHTYPPLPASSSSRRNLELPPNSTRPKPKPKRKRKRFLPTSRGFSSFLYHTSFYLFILLIAVLLVGSAWGLGDQAFRNDDQKKWNIFVLVAAYVALGIISVLHVWSRVLSIKRILRTMPKPYIPTKTVDLPKTVAKHIATEYSRTAVIAHISQATTGQQEGWGRPGTKWEDKHFRTYILSTIPIMRQTLAPTSDVSPLSLQPLLDASSAIKDNGAIRLFVNSYAKIIERARYGRKEPDQADAEAVEKVVEVVLLTLEVKRRREKDKSKPQ
;
A
#
# COMPACT_ATOMS: atom_id res chain seq x y z
N MET A 1 -48.03 11.34 -23.93
CA MET A 1 -46.62 10.97 -23.73
C MET A 1 -46.46 10.61 -22.27
N SER A 2 -46.56 9.32 -21.95
CA SER A 2 -46.76 8.82 -20.58
C SER A 2 -45.59 7.89 -20.26
N ASN A 3 -44.69 8.35 -19.37
CA ASN A 3 -43.55 7.57 -18.92
C ASN A 3 -43.97 6.69 -17.73
N HIS A 4 -43.96 5.38 -17.96
CA HIS A 4 -44.19 4.34 -16.98
C HIS A 4 -43.01 4.26 -16.00
N LEU A 5 -43.23 4.57 -14.72
CA LEU A 5 -42.38 4.10 -13.62
C LEU A 5 -42.68 2.62 -13.38
N GLN A 6 -41.68 1.75 -13.57
CA GLN A 6 -41.71 0.38 -13.04
C GLN A 6 -41.05 0.37 -11.66
N SER A 7 -41.88 0.30 -10.62
CA SER A 7 -41.48 -0.05 -9.26
C SER A 7 -41.11 -1.54 -9.20
N HIS A 8 -39.87 -1.84 -8.86
CA HIS A 8 -39.43 -3.21 -8.57
C HIS A 8 -40.03 -3.68 -7.24
N THR A 9 -41.10 -4.48 -7.35
CA THR A 9 -41.72 -5.23 -6.25
C THR A 9 -40.81 -6.38 -5.82
N TYR A 10 -40.34 -6.38 -4.57
CA TYR A 10 -39.69 -7.55 -3.97
C TYR A 10 -40.73 -8.61 -3.58
N PRO A 11 -40.45 -9.91 -3.76
CA PRO A 11 -41.34 -10.96 -3.29
C PRO A 11 -41.37 -11.03 -1.74
N PRO A 12 -42.52 -11.34 -1.12
CA PRO A 12 -42.66 -11.42 0.32
C PRO A 12 -41.91 -12.62 0.90
N LEU A 13 -41.28 -12.43 2.06
CA LEU A 13 -40.69 -13.51 2.86
C LEU A 13 -41.77 -14.52 3.29
N PRO A 14 -41.47 -15.83 3.31
CA PRO A 14 -42.36 -16.80 3.92
C PRO A 14 -42.39 -16.62 5.45
N ALA A 15 -43.60 -16.47 5.98
CA ALA A 15 -43.88 -16.45 7.41
C ALA A 15 -43.43 -17.75 8.08
N SER A 16 -42.53 -17.66 9.06
CA SER A 16 -42.16 -18.82 9.86
C SER A 16 -43.28 -19.12 10.85
N SER A 17 -43.95 -20.24 10.62
CA SER A 17 -44.92 -20.83 11.53
C SER A 17 -44.20 -21.23 12.83
N SER A 18 -44.55 -20.56 13.92
CA SER A 18 -44.19 -20.86 15.29
C SER A 18 -44.82 -22.17 15.76
N SER A 19 -44.20 -23.30 15.43
CA SER A 19 -44.55 -24.60 16.04
C SER A 19 -43.78 -24.76 17.35
N ARG A 20 -44.42 -24.27 18.43
CA ARG A 20 -44.04 -24.46 19.83
C ARG A 20 -44.20 -25.95 20.18
N ARG A 21 -43.13 -26.74 20.06
CA ARG A 21 -43.04 -28.08 20.67
C ARG A 21 -42.25 -27.96 21.97
N ASN A 22 -42.96 -28.10 23.08
CA ASN A 22 -42.39 -28.32 24.40
C ASN A 22 -41.49 -29.55 24.33
N LEU A 23 -40.19 -29.36 24.57
CA LEU A 23 -39.25 -30.45 24.79
C LEU A 23 -38.83 -30.38 26.26
N GLU A 24 -39.35 -31.33 27.04
CA GLU A 24 -38.92 -31.62 28.41
C GLU A 24 -37.39 -31.83 28.45
N LEU A 25 -36.73 -31.13 29.37
CA LEU A 25 -35.34 -31.39 29.72
C LEU A 25 -35.28 -32.53 30.76
N PRO A 26 -34.48 -33.59 30.54
CA PRO A 26 -34.07 -34.47 31.62
C PRO A 26 -32.98 -33.81 32.49
N PRO A 27 -32.97 -34.08 33.81
CA PRO A 27 -31.97 -33.53 34.71
C PRO A 27 -30.67 -34.34 34.64
N ASN A 28 -29.56 -33.61 34.78
CA ASN A 28 -28.30 -34.10 35.33
C ASN A 28 -27.48 -35.07 34.45
N SER A 29 -26.61 -34.49 33.62
CA SER A 29 -25.38 -35.14 33.18
C SER A 29 -24.21 -34.17 33.37
N THR A 30 -23.27 -34.63 34.18
CA THR A 30 -21.99 -34.04 34.57
C THR A 30 -21.25 -33.42 33.38
N ARG A 31 -21.18 -32.08 33.35
CA ARG A 31 -20.32 -31.33 32.42
C ARG A 31 -18.84 -31.62 32.71
N PRO A 32 -18.06 -32.19 31.78
CA PRO A 32 -16.61 -32.20 31.91
C PRO A 32 -16.07 -30.77 31.73
N LYS A 33 -15.25 -30.34 32.69
CA LYS A 33 -14.61 -29.01 32.68
C LYS A 33 -13.78 -28.81 31.40
N PRO A 34 -13.93 -27.69 30.67
CA PRO A 34 -13.13 -27.43 29.48
C PRO A 34 -11.66 -27.20 29.86
N LYS A 35 -10.78 -28.08 29.39
CA LYS A 35 -9.33 -27.91 29.53
C LYS A 35 -8.89 -26.63 28.80
N PRO A 36 -8.03 -25.77 29.40
CA PRO A 36 -7.56 -24.57 28.75
C PRO A 36 -6.71 -24.93 27.53
N LYS A 37 -7.22 -24.62 26.33
CA LYS A 37 -6.47 -24.73 25.08
C LYS A 37 -5.31 -23.72 25.14
N ARG A 38 -4.11 -24.22 25.44
CA ARG A 38 -2.83 -23.50 25.28
C ARG A 38 -2.74 -22.95 23.85
N LYS A 39 -3.02 -21.65 23.69
CA LYS A 39 -2.76 -20.91 22.46
C LYS A 39 -1.24 -20.83 22.28
N ARG A 40 -0.66 -21.77 21.53
CA ARG A 40 0.68 -21.63 20.96
C ARG A 40 0.64 -20.51 19.93
N LYS A 41 0.83 -19.27 20.39
CA LYS A 41 1.22 -18.14 19.56
C LYS A 41 2.62 -18.44 18.99
N ARG A 42 2.69 -19.07 17.82
CA ARG A 42 3.86 -18.96 16.96
C ARG A 42 3.68 -17.70 16.12
N PHE A 43 4.02 -16.55 16.71
CA PHE A 43 4.43 -15.39 15.93
C PHE A 43 5.82 -15.73 15.38
N LEU A 44 5.87 -16.28 14.18
CA LEU A 44 7.08 -16.20 13.35
C LEU A 44 6.86 -14.99 12.43
N PRO A 45 7.63 -13.90 12.61
CA PRO A 45 7.52 -12.73 11.77
C PRO A 45 8.01 -13.07 10.35
N THR A 46 7.15 -12.81 9.36
CA THR A 46 7.45 -12.08 8.10
C THR A 46 8.84 -12.23 7.45
N SER A 47 9.45 -13.42 7.43
CA SER A 47 10.67 -13.68 6.64
C SER A 47 10.41 -14.32 5.27
N ARG A 48 9.18 -14.82 5.02
CA ARG A 48 8.85 -15.54 3.77
C ARG A 48 8.91 -14.66 2.51
N GLY A 49 8.59 -13.38 2.62
CA GLY A 49 8.69 -12.43 1.50
C GLY A 49 10.13 -12.07 1.16
N PHE A 50 10.93 -11.72 2.18
CA PHE A 50 12.34 -11.36 2.01
C PHE A 50 13.21 -12.52 1.57
N SER A 51 13.00 -13.73 2.11
CA SER A 51 13.70 -14.93 1.63
C SER A 51 13.35 -15.23 0.17
N SER A 52 12.08 -15.13 -0.23
CA SER A 52 11.70 -15.30 -1.64
C SER A 52 12.37 -14.27 -2.56
N PHE A 53 12.42 -13.00 -2.16
CA PHE A 53 13.08 -11.96 -2.94
C PHE A 53 14.60 -12.20 -3.03
N LEU A 54 15.25 -12.55 -1.93
CA LEU A 54 16.69 -12.89 -1.88
C LEU A 54 17.03 -14.14 -2.69
N TYR A 55 16.16 -15.15 -2.72
CA TYR A 55 16.34 -16.32 -3.58
C TYR A 55 16.21 -15.98 -5.06
N HIS A 56 15.29 -15.08 -5.42
CA HIS A 56 15.14 -14.64 -6.81
C HIS A 56 16.31 -13.75 -7.25
N THR A 57 16.74 -12.80 -6.43
CA THR A 57 17.85 -11.90 -6.77
C THR A 57 19.19 -12.63 -6.78
N SER A 58 19.46 -13.53 -5.83
CA SER A 58 20.69 -14.34 -5.83
C SER A 58 20.79 -15.24 -7.06
N PHE A 59 19.66 -15.76 -7.55
CA PHE A 59 19.63 -16.58 -8.77
C PHE A 59 19.98 -15.77 -10.03
N TYR A 60 19.36 -14.60 -10.22
CA TYR A 60 19.69 -13.73 -11.35
C TYR A 60 21.12 -13.20 -11.27
N LEU A 61 21.60 -12.88 -10.07
CA LEU A 61 22.99 -12.48 -9.82
C LEU A 61 23.94 -13.61 -10.21
N PHE A 62 23.66 -14.85 -9.79
CA PHE A 62 24.51 -16.00 -10.11
C PHE A 62 24.59 -16.27 -11.62
N ILE A 63 23.46 -16.19 -12.34
CA ILE A 63 23.46 -16.30 -13.82
C ILE A 63 24.26 -15.16 -14.45
N LEU A 64 24.07 -13.93 -13.98
CA LEU A 64 24.79 -12.77 -14.49
C LEU A 64 26.30 -12.87 -14.22
N LEU A 65 26.69 -13.35 -13.05
CA LEU A 65 28.09 -13.56 -12.67
C LEU A 65 28.73 -14.65 -13.53
N ILE A 66 28.04 -15.77 -13.76
CA ILE A 66 28.49 -16.82 -14.69
C ILE A 66 28.63 -16.25 -16.11
N ALA A 67 27.69 -15.44 -16.58
CA ALA A 67 27.74 -14.85 -17.91
C ALA A 67 28.94 -13.89 -18.06
N VAL A 68 29.20 -13.05 -17.05
CA VAL A 68 30.36 -12.14 -17.04
C VAL A 68 31.67 -12.93 -16.99
N LEU A 69 31.78 -13.95 -16.14
CA LEU A 69 32.96 -14.82 -16.09
C LEU A 69 33.19 -15.55 -17.43
N LEU A 70 32.13 -15.93 -18.13
CA LEU A 70 32.23 -16.59 -19.42
C LEU A 70 32.68 -15.63 -20.54
N VAL A 71 32.16 -14.40 -20.56
CA VAL A 71 32.63 -13.39 -21.52
C VAL A 71 34.09 -13.05 -21.23
N GLY A 72 34.47 -12.92 -19.96
CA GLY A 72 35.85 -12.68 -19.55
C GLY A 72 36.80 -13.83 -19.92
N SER A 73 36.39 -15.08 -19.72
CA SER A 73 37.20 -16.25 -20.07
C SER A 73 37.35 -16.39 -21.59
N ALA A 74 36.29 -16.12 -22.36
CA ALA A 74 36.32 -16.14 -23.81
C ALA A 74 37.21 -15.04 -24.40
N TRP A 75 37.17 -13.85 -23.79
CA TRP A 75 38.06 -12.75 -24.16
C TRP A 75 39.53 -13.09 -23.90
N GLY A 76 39.84 -13.62 -22.71
CA GLY A 76 41.20 -14.00 -22.33
C GLY A 76 41.78 -15.16 -23.15
N LEU A 77 40.98 -16.21 -23.42
CA LEU A 77 41.42 -17.32 -24.28
C LEU A 77 41.48 -16.92 -25.76
N GLY A 78 40.60 -16.03 -26.22
CA GLY A 78 40.63 -15.52 -27.59
C GLY A 78 41.90 -14.75 -27.89
N ASP A 79 42.32 -13.86 -26.98
CA ASP A 79 43.57 -13.09 -27.12
C ASP A 79 44.81 -14.02 -27.09
N GLN A 80 44.80 -15.06 -26.28
CA GLN A 80 45.89 -16.06 -26.23
C GLN A 80 45.92 -16.99 -27.45
N ALA A 81 44.76 -17.36 -28.00
CA ALA A 81 44.65 -18.22 -29.18
C ALA A 81 45.04 -17.50 -30.49
N PHE A 82 44.96 -16.16 -30.52
CA PHE A 82 45.43 -15.37 -31.64
C PHE A 82 46.96 -15.20 -31.67
N ARG A 83 47.64 -15.33 -30.52
CA ARG A 83 49.08 -15.06 -30.40
C ARG A 83 49.95 -16.32 -30.45
N ASN A 84 49.44 -17.50 -30.11
CA ASN A 84 50.22 -18.75 -30.04
C ASN A 84 49.73 -19.77 -31.09
N ASP A 85 50.57 -20.07 -32.09
CA ASP A 85 50.19 -20.86 -33.28
C ASP A 85 50.10 -22.38 -33.02
N ASP A 86 50.96 -22.93 -32.16
CA ASP A 86 51.07 -24.39 -31.96
C ASP A 86 50.03 -25.01 -30.99
N GLN A 87 49.51 -24.25 -30.01
CA GLN A 87 48.55 -24.76 -29.00
C GLN A 87 47.09 -24.37 -29.30
N LYS A 88 46.84 -23.78 -30.46
CA LYS A 88 45.55 -23.20 -30.86
C LYS A 88 44.42 -24.24 -30.88
N LYS A 89 44.68 -25.45 -31.36
CA LYS A 89 43.66 -26.52 -31.49
C LYS A 89 43.16 -27.02 -30.13
N TRP A 90 44.06 -27.21 -29.16
CA TRP A 90 43.72 -27.66 -27.81
C TRP A 90 42.94 -26.60 -27.04
N ASN A 91 43.36 -25.34 -27.12
CA ASN A 91 42.66 -24.23 -26.46
C ASN A 91 41.24 -24.03 -27.02
N ILE A 92 41.06 -24.16 -28.34
CA ILE A 92 39.74 -24.10 -28.98
C ILE A 92 38.86 -25.27 -28.53
N PHE A 93 39.41 -26.49 -28.43
CA PHE A 93 38.64 -27.66 -27.97
C PHE A 93 38.16 -27.51 -26.52
N VAL A 94 39.04 -27.07 -25.62
CA VAL A 94 38.69 -26.82 -24.21
C VAL A 94 37.63 -25.72 -24.09
N LEU A 95 37.74 -24.66 -24.91
CA LEU A 95 36.73 -23.61 -24.98
C LEU A 95 35.37 -24.18 -25.39
N VAL A 96 35.29 -24.91 -26.50
CA VAL A 96 34.04 -25.51 -26.99
C VAL A 96 33.44 -26.44 -25.95
N ALA A 97 34.24 -27.30 -25.31
CA ALA A 97 33.78 -28.20 -24.26
C ALA A 97 33.21 -27.46 -23.05
N ALA A 98 33.87 -26.38 -22.60
CA ALA A 98 33.40 -25.55 -21.49
C ALA A 98 32.06 -24.85 -21.82
N TYR A 99 31.89 -24.37 -23.06
CA TYR A 99 30.63 -23.76 -23.52
C TYR A 99 29.48 -24.77 -23.56
N VAL A 100 29.73 -25.98 -24.07
CA VAL A 100 28.74 -27.06 -24.09
C VAL A 100 28.33 -27.46 -22.67
N ALA A 101 29.31 -27.65 -21.78
CA ALA A 101 29.05 -27.99 -20.38
C ALA A 101 28.22 -26.90 -19.69
N LEU A 102 28.52 -25.62 -19.92
CA LEU A 102 27.76 -24.53 -19.34
C LEU A 102 26.34 -24.44 -19.92
N GLY A 103 26.18 -24.65 -21.23
CA GLY A 103 24.86 -24.73 -21.87
C GLY A 103 23.99 -25.79 -21.21
N ILE A 104 24.54 -26.97 -20.95
CA ILE A 104 23.86 -28.06 -20.24
C ILE A 104 23.47 -27.65 -18.82
N ILE A 105 24.38 -27.05 -18.05
CA ILE A 105 24.10 -26.60 -16.68
C ILE A 105 22.99 -25.55 -16.65
N SER A 106 23.03 -24.57 -17.58
CA SER A 106 22.01 -23.52 -17.70
C SER A 106 20.64 -24.12 -18.00
N VAL A 107 20.55 -25.03 -18.98
CA VAL A 107 19.30 -25.71 -19.35
C VAL A 107 18.75 -26.54 -18.19
N LEU A 108 19.59 -27.33 -17.51
CA LEU A 108 19.18 -28.13 -16.34
C LEU A 108 18.62 -27.24 -15.23
N HIS A 109 19.22 -26.06 -15.00
CA HIS A 109 18.78 -25.16 -13.97
C HIS A 109 17.43 -24.49 -14.29
N VAL A 110 17.25 -24.02 -15.52
CA VAL A 110 15.96 -23.49 -16.00
C VAL A 110 14.89 -24.57 -15.93
N TRP A 111 15.22 -25.80 -16.33
CA TRP A 111 14.30 -26.94 -16.27
C TRP A 111 13.88 -27.27 -14.83
N SER A 112 14.82 -27.31 -13.89
CA SER A 112 14.56 -27.50 -12.46
C SER A 112 13.60 -26.43 -11.91
N ARG A 113 13.79 -25.17 -12.30
CA ARG A 113 12.91 -24.07 -11.90
C ARG A 113 11.50 -24.23 -12.47
N VAL A 114 11.38 -24.54 -13.76
CA VAL A 114 10.08 -24.77 -14.43
C VAL A 114 9.36 -25.95 -13.78
N LEU A 115 10.06 -27.04 -13.50
CA LEU A 115 9.50 -28.21 -12.81
C LEU A 115 9.05 -27.88 -11.39
N SER A 116 9.83 -27.10 -10.65
CA SER A 116 9.48 -26.67 -9.29
C SER A 116 8.23 -25.81 -9.29
N ILE A 117 8.14 -24.80 -10.18
CA ILE A 117 6.94 -23.97 -10.34
C ILE A 117 5.74 -24.82 -10.74
N LYS A 118 5.90 -25.74 -11.70
CA LYS A 118 4.82 -26.65 -12.11
C LYS A 118 4.38 -27.57 -10.98
N ARG A 119 5.31 -28.07 -10.15
CA ARG A 119 4.98 -28.86 -8.95
C ARG A 119 4.20 -28.03 -7.94
N ILE A 120 4.64 -26.81 -7.64
CA ILE A 120 3.96 -25.90 -6.73
C ILE A 120 2.54 -25.58 -7.24
N LEU A 121 2.39 -25.25 -8.52
CA LEU A 121 1.08 -25.03 -9.15
C LEU A 121 0.19 -26.27 -9.11
N ARG A 122 0.76 -27.48 -9.20
CA ARG A 122 0.01 -28.73 -9.05
C ARG A 122 -0.42 -29.00 -7.60
N THR A 123 0.36 -28.54 -6.61
CA THR A 123 0.02 -28.66 -5.19
C THR A 123 -0.99 -27.64 -4.71
N MET A 124 -1.14 -26.51 -5.41
CA MET A 124 -2.28 -25.63 -5.17
C MET A 124 -3.55 -26.41 -5.53
N PRO A 125 -4.48 -26.63 -4.58
CA PRO A 125 -5.78 -27.16 -4.91
C PRO A 125 -6.41 -26.16 -5.87
N LYS A 126 -6.52 -26.54 -7.15
CA LYS A 126 -7.30 -25.76 -8.11
C LYS A 126 -8.67 -25.60 -7.46
N PRO A 127 -9.18 -24.38 -7.22
CA PRO A 127 -10.50 -24.21 -6.66
C PRO A 127 -11.47 -24.87 -7.65
N TYR A 128 -11.86 -26.10 -7.35
CA TYR A 128 -12.92 -26.78 -8.07
C TYR A 128 -14.18 -26.05 -7.64
N ILE A 129 -14.48 -24.98 -8.35
CA ILE A 129 -15.80 -24.37 -8.31
C ILE A 129 -16.60 -25.22 -9.28
N PRO A 130 -17.53 -26.07 -8.82
CA PRO A 130 -18.43 -26.78 -9.71
C PRO A 130 -19.35 -25.76 -10.40
N THR A 131 -18.84 -25.16 -11.46
CA THR A 131 -19.55 -24.18 -12.30
C THR A 131 -20.34 -24.88 -13.40
N LYS A 132 -20.04 -26.14 -13.69
CA LYS A 132 -20.79 -26.94 -14.65
C LYS A 132 -22.01 -27.54 -13.96
N THR A 133 -23.20 -27.15 -14.42
CA THR A 133 -24.50 -27.71 -14.01
C THR A 133 -24.66 -29.21 -14.33
N VAL A 134 -23.67 -29.82 -14.98
CA VAL A 134 -23.64 -31.22 -15.40
C VAL A 134 -23.13 -32.13 -14.28
N ASP A 135 -22.26 -31.63 -13.39
CA ASP A 135 -21.61 -32.43 -12.35
C ASP A 135 -22.39 -32.46 -11.04
N LEU A 136 -23.34 -31.53 -10.83
CA LEU A 136 -24.10 -31.41 -9.59
C LEU A 136 -25.61 -31.24 -9.85
N PRO A 137 -26.48 -31.79 -8.96
CA PRO A 137 -27.92 -31.53 -9.00
C PRO A 137 -28.21 -30.02 -8.92
N LYS A 138 -29.16 -29.55 -9.73
CA LYS A 138 -29.53 -28.12 -9.83
C LYS A 138 -29.80 -27.45 -8.48
N THR A 139 -30.35 -28.21 -7.52
CA THR A 139 -30.63 -27.75 -6.16
C THR A 139 -29.36 -27.41 -5.38
N VAL A 140 -28.33 -28.25 -5.48
CA VAL A 140 -27.05 -28.04 -4.80
C VAL A 140 -26.29 -26.88 -5.44
N ALA A 141 -26.31 -26.79 -6.78
CA ALA A 141 -25.70 -25.67 -7.51
C ALA A 141 -26.31 -24.31 -7.11
N LYS A 142 -27.65 -24.24 -6.99
CA LYS A 142 -28.34 -23.04 -6.50
C LYS A 142 -27.98 -22.71 -5.06
N HIS A 143 -27.89 -23.70 -4.19
CA HIS A 143 -27.52 -23.49 -2.79
C HIS A 143 -26.09 -22.94 -2.66
N ILE A 144 -25.14 -23.54 -3.37
CA ILE A 144 -23.74 -23.07 -3.42
C ILE A 144 -23.70 -21.62 -3.93
N ALA A 145 -24.35 -21.31 -5.05
CA ALA A 145 -24.38 -19.95 -5.59
C ALA A 145 -24.98 -18.94 -4.61
N THR A 146 -26.01 -19.34 -3.86
CA THR A 146 -26.66 -18.49 -2.85
C THR A 146 -25.73 -18.22 -1.67
N GLU A 147 -25.06 -19.23 -1.14
CA GLU A 147 -24.10 -19.07 -0.04
C GLU A 147 -22.85 -18.29 -0.46
N TYR A 148 -22.37 -18.48 -1.70
CA TYR A 148 -21.29 -17.67 -2.27
C TYR A 148 -21.71 -16.20 -2.42
N SER A 149 -22.91 -15.93 -2.94
CA SER A 149 -23.45 -14.57 -3.01
C SER A 149 -23.55 -13.96 -1.61
N ARG A 150 -24.03 -14.71 -0.63
CA ARG A 150 -24.19 -14.25 0.74
C ARG A 150 -22.84 -13.93 1.39
N THR A 151 -21.87 -14.82 1.25
CA THR A 151 -20.52 -14.63 1.78
C THR A 151 -19.78 -13.51 1.07
N ALA A 152 -19.96 -13.33 -0.24
CA ALA A 152 -19.40 -12.20 -0.98
C ALA A 152 -19.97 -10.85 -0.50
N VAL A 153 -21.28 -10.78 -0.28
CA VAL A 153 -21.93 -9.57 0.27
C VAL A 153 -21.48 -9.31 1.71
N ILE A 154 -21.45 -10.33 2.57
CA ILE A 154 -20.95 -10.19 3.95
C ILE A 154 -19.48 -9.75 3.93
N ALA A 155 -18.65 -10.35 3.08
CA ALA A 155 -17.25 -9.96 2.93
C ALA A 155 -17.14 -8.49 2.52
N HIS A 156 -17.92 -8.06 1.54
CA HIS A 156 -17.96 -6.67 1.08
C HIS A 156 -18.42 -5.70 2.18
N ILE A 157 -19.48 -6.03 2.92
CA ILE A 157 -19.96 -5.20 4.05
C ILE A 157 -18.97 -5.23 5.22
N SER A 158 -18.27 -6.35 5.42
CA SER A 158 -17.28 -6.52 6.48
C SER A 158 -15.93 -5.88 6.17
N GLN A 159 -15.72 -5.41 4.93
CA GLN A 159 -14.58 -4.55 4.66
C GLN A 159 -14.67 -3.36 5.62
N ALA A 160 -13.55 -3.04 6.25
CA ALA A 160 -13.49 -2.03 7.29
C ALA A 160 -13.60 -0.61 6.68
N THR A 161 -14.77 -0.25 6.15
CA THR A 161 -15.04 1.11 5.66
C THR A 161 -15.15 2.10 6.82
N THR A 162 -15.44 1.61 8.03
CA THR A 162 -15.73 2.44 9.22
C THR A 162 -14.66 2.32 10.31
N GLY A 163 -13.48 1.78 9.97
CA GLY A 163 -12.34 1.78 10.88
C GLY A 163 -11.77 3.20 11.03
N GLN A 164 -12.39 4.01 11.89
CA GLN A 164 -11.86 5.33 12.27
C GLN A 164 -10.60 5.13 13.11
N GLN A 165 -9.45 5.13 12.47
CA GLN A 165 -8.19 5.31 13.18
C GLN A 165 -8.04 6.80 13.51
N GLU A 166 -7.85 7.12 14.78
CA GLU A 166 -7.57 8.50 15.20
C GLU A 166 -6.36 9.05 14.42
N GLY A 167 -6.47 10.30 13.93
CA GLY A 167 -5.43 10.93 13.13
C GLY A 167 -5.46 10.62 11.62
N TRP A 168 -6.33 9.73 11.15
CA TRP A 168 -6.50 9.42 9.73
C TRP A 168 -7.84 9.92 9.18
N GLY A 169 -7.81 10.38 7.93
CA GLY A 169 -9.03 10.78 7.24
C GLY A 169 -9.95 9.60 6.91
N ARG A 170 -11.24 9.91 6.76
CA ARG A 170 -12.27 8.91 6.46
C ARG A 170 -12.19 8.52 4.98
N PRO A 171 -12.30 7.22 4.63
CA PRO A 171 -12.41 6.79 3.25
C PRO A 171 -13.64 7.42 2.60
N GLY A 172 -13.53 7.89 1.34
CA GLY A 172 -14.59 8.62 0.64
C GLY A 172 -14.70 10.11 1.00
N THR A 173 -13.78 10.67 1.79
CA THR A 173 -13.70 12.13 2.05
C THR A 173 -12.48 12.74 1.35
N LYS A 174 -12.39 14.08 1.31
CA LYS A 174 -11.18 14.79 0.80
C LYS A 174 -9.87 14.43 1.54
N TRP A 175 -10.01 13.75 2.68
CA TRP A 175 -8.94 13.33 3.55
C TRP A 175 -8.61 11.84 3.46
N GLU A 176 -9.19 11.11 2.50
CA GLU A 176 -8.84 9.71 2.26
C GLU A 176 -7.33 9.53 2.09
N ASP A 177 -6.78 8.51 2.74
CA ASP A 177 -5.35 8.19 2.82
C ASP A 177 -4.43 9.28 3.36
N LYS A 178 -4.99 10.35 3.98
CA LYS A 178 -4.20 11.41 4.60
C LYS A 178 -4.13 11.23 6.11
N HIS A 179 -2.90 11.20 6.63
CA HIS A 179 -2.63 11.30 8.06
C HIS A 179 -2.56 12.78 8.46
N PHE A 180 -3.45 13.23 9.34
CA PHE A 180 -3.62 14.64 9.68
C PHE A 180 -2.35 15.27 10.26
N ARG A 181 -1.64 14.59 11.15
CA ARG A 181 -0.37 15.09 11.69
C ARG A 181 0.67 15.29 10.59
N THR A 182 0.84 14.30 9.70
CA THR A 182 1.82 14.40 8.61
C THR A 182 1.43 15.51 7.64
N TYR A 183 0.13 15.63 7.32
CA TYR A 183 -0.40 16.68 6.46
C TYR A 183 -0.14 18.08 7.05
N ILE A 184 -0.50 18.31 8.32
CA ILE A 184 -0.27 19.60 8.99
C ILE A 184 1.23 19.96 9.02
N LEU A 185 2.11 18.98 9.23
CA LEU A 185 3.55 19.24 9.22
C LEU A 185 4.08 19.52 7.81
N SER A 186 3.46 18.97 6.77
CA SER A 186 3.84 19.21 5.38
C SER A 186 3.57 20.64 4.91
N THR A 187 2.70 21.40 5.60
CA THR A 187 2.40 22.80 5.23
C THR A 187 3.46 23.79 5.72
N ILE A 188 4.34 23.40 6.65
CA ILE A 188 5.43 24.24 7.17
C ILE A 188 6.33 24.81 6.06
N PRO A 189 6.90 23.99 5.16
CA PRO A 189 7.76 24.52 4.10
C PRO A 189 7.02 25.51 3.19
N ILE A 190 5.73 25.27 2.88
CA ILE A 190 4.91 26.15 2.05
C ILE A 190 4.74 27.52 2.73
N MET A 191 4.35 27.51 4.01
CA MET A 191 4.17 28.73 4.79
C MET A 191 5.50 29.50 4.94
N ARG A 192 6.62 28.79 5.08
CA ARG A 192 7.95 29.42 5.17
C ARG A 192 8.38 30.06 3.86
N GLN A 193 8.20 29.37 2.73
CA GLN A 193 8.57 29.90 1.42
C GLN A 193 7.83 31.21 1.10
N THR A 194 6.64 31.37 1.66
CA THR A 194 5.77 32.51 1.36
C THR A 194 6.04 33.71 2.26
N LEU A 195 6.31 33.49 3.55
CA LEU A 195 6.57 34.54 4.53
C LEU A 195 8.06 34.87 4.73
N ALA A 196 8.94 33.86 4.68
CA ALA A 196 10.35 34.00 5.05
C ALA A 196 11.28 33.18 4.13
N PRO A 197 11.31 33.46 2.81
CA PRO A 197 12.11 32.71 1.84
C PRO A 197 13.63 32.79 2.09
N THR A 198 14.09 33.87 2.73
CA THR A 198 15.53 34.17 2.95
C THR A 198 16.05 33.70 4.31
N SER A 199 15.21 33.07 5.14
CA SER A 199 15.64 32.60 6.46
C SER A 199 16.52 31.35 6.34
N ASP A 200 17.67 31.32 7.03
CA ASP A 200 18.59 30.15 7.09
C ASP A 200 18.38 29.27 8.34
N VAL A 201 17.38 29.59 9.16
CA VAL A 201 17.09 28.84 10.41
C VAL A 201 16.56 27.44 10.09
N SER A 202 16.66 26.50 11.03
CA SER A 202 16.15 25.11 10.87
C SER A 202 14.76 25.06 10.21
N PRO A 203 14.53 24.18 9.22
CA PRO A 203 13.28 24.09 8.45
C PRO A 203 12.05 23.78 9.31
N LEU A 204 12.28 23.24 10.52
CA LEU A 204 11.23 22.92 11.48
C LEU A 204 10.97 24.04 12.50
N SER A 205 11.72 25.15 12.50
CA SER A 205 11.49 26.24 13.45
C SER A 205 10.31 27.12 13.05
N LEU A 206 9.47 27.51 14.02
CA LEU A 206 8.34 28.43 13.83
C LEU A 206 8.74 29.91 14.04
N GLN A 207 9.89 30.17 14.68
CA GLN A 207 10.35 31.53 14.98
C GLN A 207 10.48 32.42 13.73
N PRO A 208 11.04 31.96 12.59
CA PRO A 208 11.15 32.79 11.39
C PRO A 208 9.78 33.22 10.83
N LEU A 209 8.76 32.38 11.01
CA LEU A 209 7.39 32.69 10.59
C LEU A 209 6.78 33.78 11.46
N LEU A 210 6.98 33.70 12.78
CA LEU A 210 6.47 34.69 13.73
C LEU A 210 7.15 36.05 13.54
N ASP A 211 8.46 36.05 13.37
CA ASP A 211 9.24 37.26 13.10
C ASP A 211 8.82 37.92 11.78
N ALA A 212 8.76 37.15 10.69
CA ALA A 212 8.29 37.64 9.39
C ALA A 212 6.85 38.18 9.45
N SER A 213 5.95 37.51 10.18
CA SER A 213 4.58 38.00 10.38
C SER A 213 4.51 39.32 11.14
N SER A 214 5.48 39.59 12.01
CA SER A 214 5.55 40.83 12.80
C SER A 214 6.13 42.00 12.00
N ALA A 215 7.01 41.72 11.03
CA ALA A 215 7.56 42.71 10.11
C ALA A 215 6.51 43.22 9.09
N ILE A 216 5.46 42.42 8.83
CA ILE A 216 4.41 42.77 7.89
C ILE A 216 3.40 43.75 8.53
N LYS A 217 3.35 44.97 7.99
CA LYS A 217 2.41 46.03 8.40
C LYS A 217 0.98 45.80 7.86
N ASP A 218 0.28 44.79 8.38
CA ASP A 218 -1.10 44.47 7.96
C ASP A 218 -2.04 44.37 9.17
N ASN A 219 -2.50 45.50 9.74
CA ASN A 219 -3.54 45.65 10.79
C ASN A 219 -3.57 44.59 11.94
N GLY A 220 -2.50 43.81 12.14
CA GLY A 220 -2.46 42.62 13.01
C GLY A 220 -3.10 41.34 12.47
N ALA A 221 -3.77 41.35 11.31
CA ALA A 221 -4.57 40.20 10.84
C ALA A 221 -3.69 38.97 10.51
N ILE A 222 -2.62 39.15 9.73
CA ILE A 222 -1.69 38.06 9.37
C ILE A 222 -1.02 37.49 10.63
N ARG A 223 -0.67 38.35 11.59
CA ARG A 223 -0.08 37.93 12.86
C ARG A 223 -1.01 37.02 13.66
N LEU A 224 -2.31 37.32 13.69
CA LEU A 224 -3.30 36.45 14.34
C LEU A 224 -3.39 35.09 13.63
N PHE A 225 -3.41 35.06 12.30
CA PHE A 225 -3.43 33.82 11.54
C PHE A 225 -2.17 32.97 11.75
N VAL A 226 -0.98 33.58 11.69
CA VAL A 226 0.30 32.87 11.92
C VAL A 226 0.41 32.36 13.36
N ASN A 227 -0.05 33.12 14.35
CA ASN A 227 -0.12 32.65 15.74
C ASN A 227 -1.08 31.47 15.90
N SER A 228 -2.25 31.52 15.26
CA SER A 228 -3.21 30.41 15.29
C SER A 228 -2.65 29.15 14.63
N TYR A 229 -1.93 29.31 13.52
CA TYR A 229 -1.24 28.25 12.80
C TYR A 229 -0.11 27.64 13.63
N ALA A 230 0.72 28.46 14.27
CA ALA A 230 1.80 28.01 15.15
C ALA A 230 1.25 27.13 16.29
N LYS A 231 0.14 27.54 16.90
CA LYS A 231 -0.53 26.76 17.96
C LYS A 231 -1.01 25.39 17.46
N ILE A 232 -1.57 25.31 16.25
CA ILE A 232 -2.02 24.03 15.68
C ILE A 232 -0.81 23.12 15.37
N ILE A 233 0.29 23.68 14.87
CA ILE A 233 1.52 22.90 14.62
C ILE A 233 2.14 22.39 15.91
N GLU A 234 2.24 23.21 16.95
CA GLU A 234 2.78 22.78 18.23
C GLU A 234 1.94 21.64 18.81
N ARG A 235 0.62 21.75 18.71
CA ARG A 235 -0.30 20.68 19.08
C ARG A 235 -0.09 19.43 18.23
N ALA A 236 0.13 19.57 16.92
CA ALA A 236 0.39 18.44 16.05
C ALA A 236 1.74 17.77 16.34
N ARG A 237 2.78 18.51 16.75
CA ARG A 237 4.12 17.98 17.06
C ARG A 237 4.23 17.32 18.42
N TYR A 238 3.71 18.00 19.44
CA TYR A 238 3.96 17.65 20.84
C TYR A 238 2.69 17.17 21.57
N GLY A 239 1.52 17.28 20.92
CA GLY A 239 0.26 16.82 21.49
C GLY A 239 0.20 15.30 21.61
N ARG A 240 -0.27 14.83 22.76
CA ARG A 240 -0.56 13.40 22.99
C ARG A 240 -1.75 12.89 22.18
N LYS A 241 -2.73 13.77 21.90
CA LYS A 241 -3.90 13.46 21.09
C LYS A 241 -3.59 13.72 19.62
N GLU A 242 -3.97 12.80 18.74
CA GLU A 242 -3.86 13.01 17.30
C GLU A 242 -4.72 14.22 16.84
N PRO A 243 -4.25 15.02 15.87
CA PRO A 243 -5.05 16.08 15.28
C PRO A 243 -6.31 15.53 14.63
N ASP A 244 -7.42 16.26 14.75
CA ASP A 244 -8.68 15.88 14.13
C ASP A 244 -8.83 16.52 12.74
N GLN A 245 -9.85 16.09 11.99
CA GLN A 245 -10.18 16.64 10.69
C GLN A 245 -10.37 18.16 10.72
N ALA A 246 -10.96 18.70 11.78
CA ALA A 246 -11.16 20.13 11.96
C ALA A 246 -9.83 20.89 12.07
N ASP A 247 -8.80 20.30 12.71
CA ASP A 247 -7.48 20.91 12.84
C ASP A 247 -6.77 20.96 11.47
N ALA A 248 -6.89 19.90 10.66
CA ALA A 248 -6.32 19.84 9.32
C ALA A 248 -6.99 20.84 8.36
N GLU A 249 -8.31 20.98 8.44
CA GLU A 249 -9.07 21.94 7.64
C GLU A 249 -8.79 23.39 8.05
N ALA A 250 -8.64 23.67 9.35
CA ALA A 250 -8.24 24.98 9.83
C ALA A 250 -6.86 25.38 9.29
N VAL A 251 -5.90 24.44 9.29
CA VAL A 251 -4.55 24.68 8.74
C VAL A 251 -4.59 24.96 7.24
N GLU A 252 -5.34 24.16 6.47
CA GLU A 252 -5.53 24.37 5.04
C GLU A 252 -6.05 25.78 4.75
N LYS A 253 -7.08 26.22 5.49
CA LYS A 253 -7.69 27.55 5.33
C LYS A 253 -6.78 28.68 5.74
N VAL A 254 -6.03 28.54 6.83
CA VAL A 254 -5.09 29.57 7.27
C VAL A 254 -3.97 29.76 6.24
N VAL A 255 -3.41 28.67 5.71
CA VAL A 255 -2.37 28.72 4.67
C VAL A 255 -2.92 29.39 3.41
N GLU A 256 -4.13 29.02 2.97
CA GLU A 256 -4.80 29.62 1.80
C GLU A 256 -5.02 31.13 1.97
N VAL A 257 -5.52 31.58 3.12
CA VAL A 257 -5.76 33.00 3.40
C VAL A 257 -4.46 33.80 3.42
N VAL A 258 -3.41 33.29 4.06
CA VAL A 258 -2.10 33.97 4.11
C VAL A 258 -1.51 34.08 2.71
N LEU A 259 -1.55 33.00 1.93
CA LEU A 259 -1.10 32.97 0.54
C LEU A 259 -1.81 34.02 -0.32
N LEU A 260 -3.15 34.04 -0.28
CA LEU A 260 -3.95 34.98 -1.05
C LEU A 260 -3.69 36.43 -0.64
N THR A 261 -3.57 36.68 0.66
CA THR A 261 -3.31 38.03 1.17
C THR A 261 -1.96 38.56 0.70
N LEU A 262 -0.91 37.73 0.77
CA LEU A 262 0.43 38.10 0.31
C LEU A 262 0.48 38.27 -1.21
N GLU A 263 -0.22 37.43 -1.97
CA GLU A 263 -0.28 37.54 -3.43
C GLU A 263 -1.01 38.82 -3.88
N VAL A 264 -2.14 39.16 -3.24
CA VAL A 264 -2.86 40.41 -3.49
C VAL A 264 -1.97 41.62 -3.18
N LYS A 265 -1.19 41.56 -2.10
CA LYS A 265 -0.25 42.63 -1.72
C LYS A 265 0.88 42.78 -2.75
N ARG A 266 1.48 41.66 -3.18
CA ARG A 266 2.51 41.64 -4.22
C ARG A 266 2.02 42.22 -5.54
N ARG A 267 0.78 41.93 -5.93
CA ARG A 267 0.14 42.52 -7.14
C ARG A 267 -0.02 44.03 -7.02
N ARG A 268 -0.53 44.52 -5.88
CA ARG A 268 -0.68 45.96 -5.63
C ARG A 268 0.66 46.71 -5.67
N GLU A 269 1.73 46.10 -5.18
CA GLU A 269 3.07 46.69 -5.26
C GLU A 269 3.61 46.73 -6.70
N LYS A 270 3.35 45.69 -7.49
CA LYS A 270 3.72 45.63 -8.91
C LYS A 270 2.96 46.66 -9.76
N ASP A 271 1.68 46.90 -9.49
CA ASP A 271 0.89 47.90 -10.19
C ASP A 271 1.34 49.33 -9.85
N LYS A 272 1.85 49.54 -8.63
CA LYS A 272 2.46 50.83 -8.22
C LYS A 272 3.84 51.07 -8.82
N SER A 273 4.61 50.02 -9.09
CA SER A 273 5.98 50.13 -9.61
C SER A 273 6.07 50.20 -11.13
N LYS A 274 4.95 50.10 -11.85
CA LYS A 274 4.88 50.29 -13.29
C LYS A 274 4.80 51.80 -13.58
N PRO A 275 5.87 52.45 -14.09
CA PRO A 275 5.78 53.86 -14.47
C PRO A 275 4.77 54.01 -15.63
N GLN A 276 3.99 55.09 -15.58
CA GLN A 276 3.12 55.52 -16.69
C GLN A 276 3.93 55.88 -17.93
#